data_AF-A0A1K2EY73-F1
#
_entry.id   AF-A0A1K2EY73-F1
#
_cell.length_a   1.000
_cell.length_b   1.000
_cell.length_c   1.000
_cell.angle_alpha   90.00
_cell.angle_beta   90.00
_cell.angle_gamma   90.00
#
_symmetry.space_group_name_H-M   'P 1'
#
loop_
_entity.id
_entity.type
_entity.pdbx_description
1 polymer ?
#
loop_
_entity_poly.entity_id
_entity_poly.type
_entity_poly.pdbx_seq_one_letter_code
_entity_poly.pdbx_strand_id
1 'polypeptide(L)'
;MTRTTWTSWPSREALSGTSRTRPRRVITWSVRAALLTAMLWGTFSGGRFGPWEIVLGLVGVLGCAFAAWAFFRTSLEHRLWPSLGLLALLMLAAFGAQQAGADLPALILWCGSAVAAPERLPLTAGLPATAVALGAYAAVNTDGWFSTAMSTAGLSLAGYVLRLDAEARGNAQRLLAQERAARAAEAETAALNERARIAREIHDVLAHSLSAQLVHLEAARLLIEREPAGEFRDQVLERVVAARSMAREGLAETRQALSALRGEVSQVEDFLRQLMAAEPTQVSVAGERRTLTAEASQTVGGWRRRP
;
A
#
# COMPACT_ATOMS: atom_id res chain seq x y z
N MET A 1 15.71 22.50 3.42
CA MET A 1 14.45 22.37 2.65
C MET A 1 14.77 22.37 1.17
N THR A 2 14.46 21.30 0.44
CA THR A 2 14.74 21.17 -1.01
C THR A 2 13.67 21.90 -1.83
N ARG A 3 13.96 22.34 -3.07
CA ARG A 3 12.95 22.99 -3.96
C ARG A 3 11.67 22.16 -4.13
N THR A 4 11.76 20.85 -3.98
CA THR A 4 10.63 19.91 -4.02
C THR A 4 9.63 20.13 -2.88
N THR A 5 10.04 20.55 -1.68
CA THR A 5 9.12 20.73 -0.54
C THR A 5 8.18 21.93 -0.72
N TRP A 6 8.58 22.93 -1.51
CA TRP A 6 7.79 24.14 -1.75
C TRP A 6 6.64 23.93 -2.72
N THR A 7 6.81 22.99 -3.65
CA THR A 7 5.85 22.68 -4.73
C THR A 7 5.12 21.37 -4.51
N SER A 8 5.64 20.49 -3.65
CA SER A 8 4.99 19.23 -3.31
C SER A 8 3.70 19.47 -2.53
N TRP A 9 2.62 18.90 -3.03
CA TRP A 9 1.37 18.78 -2.29
C TRP A 9 1.53 17.87 -1.06
N PRO A 10 0.78 18.12 0.03
CA PRO A 10 0.63 17.17 1.12
C PRO A 10 0.15 15.82 0.56
N SER A 11 0.66 14.70 1.08
CA SER A 11 0.30 13.38 0.55
C SER A 11 -1.22 13.14 0.63
N ARG A 12 -1.77 12.43 -0.35
CA ARG A 12 -3.21 12.07 -0.36
C ARG A 12 -3.62 11.34 0.92
N GLU A 13 -2.73 10.50 1.45
CA GLU A 13 -2.87 9.76 2.71
C GLU A 13 -3.03 10.70 3.93
N ALA A 14 -2.27 11.80 3.97
CA ALA A 14 -2.40 12.83 4.99
C ALA A 14 -3.73 13.57 4.92
N LEU A 15 -4.24 13.80 3.70
CA LEU A 15 -5.47 14.56 3.45
C LEU A 15 -6.74 13.69 3.55
N SER A 16 -6.67 12.43 3.15
CA SER A 16 -7.77 11.48 3.17
C SER A 16 -7.97 10.98 4.59
N GLY A 17 -9.07 11.38 5.23
CA GLY A 17 -9.43 10.93 6.58
C GLY A 17 -9.74 9.44 6.71
N THR A 18 -9.28 8.60 5.79
CA THR A 18 -9.50 7.14 5.70
C THR A 18 -8.95 6.39 6.92
N SER A 19 -8.02 6.99 7.68
CA SER A 19 -7.52 6.46 8.96
C SER A 19 -7.94 7.27 10.19
N ARG A 20 -8.88 8.21 10.08
CA ARG A 20 -9.35 8.95 11.26
C ARG A 20 -10.09 8.02 12.20
N THR A 21 -9.61 7.93 13.44
CA THR A 21 -10.31 7.25 14.53
C THR A 21 -11.74 7.80 14.68
N ARG A 22 -12.70 6.94 15.05
CA ARG A 22 -14.10 7.33 15.31
C ARG A 22 -14.24 8.63 16.12
N PRO A 23 -13.54 8.84 17.25
CA PRO A 23 -13.61 10.10 18.00
C PRO A 23 -13.17 11.34 17.21
N ARG A 24 -12.10 11.26 16.41
CA ARG A 24 -11.66 12.40 15.58
C ARG A 24 -12.68 12.76 14.50
N ARG A 25 -13.38 11.76 13.95
CA ARG A 25 -14.46 12.00 12.98
C ARG A 25 -15.65 12.68 13.64
N VAL A 26 -16.04 12.26 14.85
CA VAL A 26 -17.08 12.93 15.65
C VAL A 26 -16.68 14.37 15.94
N ILE A 27 -15.47 14.61 16.46
CA ILE A 27 -14.96 15.97 16.74
C ILE A 27 -15.02 16.86 15.49
N THR A 28 -14.58 16.36 14.34
CA THR A 28 -14.59 17.13 13.09
C THR A 28 -16.01 17.50 12.66
N TRP A 29 -16.96 16.57 12.79
CA TRP A 29 -18.37 16.83 12.49
C TRP A 29 -19.01 17.78 13.51
N SER A 30 -18.69 17.64 14.79
CA SER A 30 -19.15 18.55 15.85
C SER A 30 -18.64 19.97 15.63
N VAL A 31 -17.37 20.15 15.27
CA VAL A 31 -16.79 21.47 14.94
C VAL A 31 -17.48 22.08 13.73
N ARG A 32 -17.72 21.30 12.66
CA ARG A 32 -18.44 21.78 11.47
C ARG A 32 -19.89 22.17 11.78
N ALA A 33 -20.58 21.37 12.58
CA ALA A 33 -21.94 21.69 13.03
C ALA A 33 -21.95 22.96 13.88
N ALA A 34 -21.02 23.11 14.82
CA ALA A 34 -20.89 24.31 15.63
C ALA A 34 -20.60 25.57 14.78
N LEU A 35 -19.71 25.48 13.79
CA LEU A 35 -19.43 26.57 12.87
C LEU A 35 -20.65 26.96 12.02
N LEU A 36 -21.40 25.98 11.50
CA LEU A 36 -22.64 26.24 10.76
C LEU A 36 -23.72 26.89 11.64
N THR A 37 -23.87 26.41 12.87
CA THR A 37 -24.80 27.01 13.84
C THR A 37 -24.39 28.45 14.18
N ALA A 38 -23.10 28.70 14.41
CA ALA A 38 -22.59 30.05 14.66
C ALA A 38 -22.76 30.98 13.46
N MET A 39 -22.57 30.46 12.24
CA MET A 39 -22.75 31.20 10.99
C MET A 39 -24.22 31.56 10.75
N LEU A 40 -25.16 30.64 11.00
CA LEU A 40 -26.60 30.92 10.98
C LEU A 40 -26.98 31.94 12.06
N TRP A 41 -26.49 31.75 13.29
CA TRP A 41 -26.77 32.66 14.41
C TRP A 41 -26.31 34.09 14.10
N GLY A 42 -25.06 34.27 13.68
CA GLY A 42 -24.51 35.59 13.36
C GLY A 42 -25.15 36.24 12.13
N THR A 43 -25.74 35.46 11.24
CA THR A 43 -26.52 36.00 10.11
C THR A 43 -27.90 36.50 10.57
N PHE A 44 -28.53 35.82 11.53
CA PHE A 44 -29.92 36.06 11.94
C PHE A 44 -30.09 36.74 13.30
N SER A 45 -29.01 37.14 13.99
CA SER A 45 -29.10 37.80 15.31
C SER A 45 -29.42 39.30 15.23
N GLY A 46 -29.35 39.91 14.05
CA GLY A 46 -29.38 41.37 13.86
C GLY A 46 -30.75 42.07 13.88
N GLY A 47 -31.88 41.36 13.91
CA GLY A 47 -33.21 42.01 13.96
C GLY A 47 -34.34 41.26 13.24
N ARG A 48 -35.44 41.97 12.93
CA ARG A 48 -36.59 41.42 12.19
C ARG A 48 -36.29 41.44 10.70
N PHE A 49 -36.02 40.27 10.14
CA PHE A 49 -35.79 40.08 8.71
C PHE A 49 -37.09 39.96 7.93
N GLY A 50 -37.10 40.50 6.71
CA GLY A 50 -38.15 40.19 5.73
C GLY A 50 -38.05 38.74 5.23
N PRO A 51 -39.13 38.13 4.71
CA PRO A 51 -39.10 36.75 4.20
C PRO A 51 -38.04 36.52 3.12
N TRP A 52 -37.78 37.52 2.28
CA TRP A 52 -36.79 37.45 1.19
C TRP A 52 -35.33 37.52 1.71
N GLU A 53 -35.08 38.28 2.77
CA GLU A 53 -33.76 38.39 3.42
C GLU A 53 -33.38 37.07 4.09
N ILE A 54 -34.36 36.36 4.67
CA ILE A 54 -34.16 35.03 5.25
C ILE A 54 -33.74 34.03 4.17
N VAL A 55 -34.41 34.05 3.02
CA VAL A 55 -34.06 33.17 1.89
C VAL A 55 -32.66 33.48 1.38
N LEU A 56 -32.31 34.75 1.19
CA LEU A 56 -30.96 35.14 0.76
C LEU A 56 -29.88 34.74 1.76
N GLY A 57 -30.11 34.94 3.06
CA GLY A 57 -29.18 34.53 4.12
C GLY A 57 -28.95 33.02 4.12
N LEU A 58 -30.03 32.22 4.06
CA LEU A 58 -29.92 30.76 3.99
C LEU A 58 -29.20 30.29 2.72
N VAL A 59 -29.52 30.86 1.56
CA VAL A 59 -28.84 30.53 0.29
C VAL A 59 -27.37 30.90 0.36
N GLY A 60 -27.01 32.05 0.94
CA GLY A 60 -25.63 32.46 1.15
C GLY A 60 -24.86 31.49 2.06
N VAL A 61 -25.44 31.11 3.20
CA VAL A 61 -24.83 30.15 4.14
C VAL A 61 -24.65 28.78 3.50
N LEU A 62 -25.67 28.27 2.80
CA LEU A 62 -25.59 27.00 2.08
C LEU A 62 -24.57 27.05 0.93
N GLY A 63 -24.49 28.17 0.20
CA GLY A 63 -23.50 28.41 -0.84
C GLY A 63 -22.07 28.38 -0.30
N CYS A 64 -21.82 29.03 0.84
CA CYS A 64 -20.52 28.98 1.52
C CYS A 64 -20.17 27.58 2.02
N ALA A 65 -21.13 26.86 2.61
CA ALA A 65 -20.94 25.49 3.05
C ALA A 65 -20.62 24.55 1.87
N PHE A 66 -21.31 24.74 0.74
CA PHE A 66 -21.04 23.99 -0.49
C PHE A 66 -19.67 24.34 -1.08
N ALA A 67 -19.30 25.62 -1.14
CA ALA A 67 -17.99 26.06 -1.61
C ALA A 67 -16.85 25.51 -0.75
N ALA A 68 -17.00 25.53 0.58
CA ALA A 68 -16.06 24.91 1.51
C ALA A 68 -15.96 23.39 1.26
N TRP A 69 -17.09 22.70 1.14
CA TRP A 69 -17.12 21.27 0.84
C TRP A 69 -16.44 20.93 -0.50
N ALA A 70 -16.73 21.71 -1.55
CA ALA A 70 -16.10 21.58 -2.86
C ALA A 70 -14.60 21.87 -2.80
N PHE A 71 -14.16 22.85 -1.99
CA PHE A 71 -12.75 23.12 -1.74
C PHE A 71 -12.07 21.90 -1.10
N PHE A 72 -12.69 21.30 -0.08
CA PHE A 72 -12.18 20.07 0.54
C PHE A 72 -12.09 18.90 -0.45
N ARG A 73 -13.06 18.75 -1.37
CA ARG A 73 -13.03 17.70 -2.40
C ARG A 73 -11.99 17.94 -3.48
N THR A 74 -11.94 19.14 -4.06
CA THR A 74 -10.98 19.48 -5.11
C THR A 74 -9.53 19.46 -4.63
N SER A 75 -9.31 19.81 -3.35
CA SER A 75 -8.00 19.66 -2.71
C SER A 75 -7.57 18.20 -2.56
N LEU A 76 -8.51 17.25 -2.35
CA LEU A 76 -8.18 15.82 -2.33
C LEU A 76 -7.77 15.29 -3.71
N GLU A 77 -8.27 15.91 -4.78
CA GLU A 77 -7.97 15.57 -6.17
C GLU A 77 -6.73 16.28 -6.72
N HIS A 78 -6.00 17.05 -5.90
CA HIS A 78 -4.81 17.81 -6.30
C HIS A 78 -5.05 18.81 -7.45
N ARG A 79 -6.30 19.27 -7.63
CA ARG A 79 -6.65 20.25 -8.66
C ARG A 79 -6.44 21.67 -8.13
N LEU A 80 -5.28 22.26 -8.44
CA LEU A 80 -4.87 23.59 -7.98
C LEU A 80 -5.83 24.72 -8.36
N TRP A 81 -6.12 24.88 -9.65
CA TRP A 81 -6.94 25.98 -10.16
C TRP A 81 -8.36 26.06 -9.57
N PRO A 82 -9.17 24.97 -9.53
CA PRO A 82 -10.49 25.05 -8.92
C PRO A 82 -10.42 25.26 -7.41
N SER A 83 -9.39 24.74 -6.72
CA SER A 83 -9.22 24.98 -5.29
C SER A 83 -8.91 26.45 -4.97
N LEU A 84 -8.08 27.10 -5.80
CA LEU A 84 -7.81 28.54 -5.68
C LEU A 84 -9.04 29.38 -6.00
N GLY A 85 -9.79 29.01 -7.05
CA GLY A 85 -11.05 29.69 -7.40
C GLY A 85 -12.10 29.60 -6.29
N LEU A 86 -12.25 28.43 -5.65
CA LEU A 86 -13.15 28.23 -4.52
C LEU A 86 -12.69 28.97 -3.26
N LEU A 87 -11.39 29.03 -3.01
CA LEU A 87 -10.84 29.81 -1.90
C LEU A 87 -11.08 31.32 -2.11
N ALA A 88 -10.86 31.82 -3.32
CA ALA A 88 -11.16 33.20 -3.69
C ALA A 88 -12.66 33.51 -3.57
N LEU A 89 -13.53 32.58 -3.95
CA LEU A 89 -14.98 32.70 -3.77
C LEU A 89 -15.36 32.81 -2.29
N LEU A 90 -14.75 32.02 -1.41
CA LEU A 90 -14.96 32.10 0.04
C LEU A 90 -14.47 33.44 0.62
N MET A 91 -13.36 33.99 0.10
CA MET A 91 -12.87 35.34 0.45
C MET A 91 -13.82 36.45 0.02
N LEU A 92 -14.38 36.32 -1.18
CA LEU A 92 -15.37 37.27 -1.69
C LEU A 92 -16.66 37.19 -0.88
N ALA A 93 -17.10 35.99 -0.49
CA ALA A 93 -18.25 35.79 0.39
C ALA A 93 -18.02 36.38 1.79
N ALA A 94 -16.82 36.23 2.35
CA ALA A 94 -16.45 36.84 3.63
C ALA A 94 -16.52 38.37 3.58
N PHE A 95 -15.99 38.97 2.52
CA PHE A 95 -16.08 40.41 2.29
C PHE A 95 -17.55 40.88 2.12
N GLY A 96 -18.36 40.13 1.37
CA GLY A 96 -19.79 40.41 1.24
C GLY A 96 -20.55 40.36 2.57
N ALA A 97 -20.24 39.37 3.41
CA ALA A 97 -20.82 39.25 4.76
C ALA A 97 -20.44 40.45 5.65
N GLN A 98 -19.18 40.90 5.58
CA GLN A 98 -18.72 42.08 6.31
C GLN A 98 -19.49 43.33 5.89
N GLN A 99 -19.65 43.56 4.58
CA GLN A 99 -20.38 44.72 4.06
C GLN A 99 -21.87 44.70 4.44
N ALA A 100 -22.43 43.51 4.69
CA ALA A 100 -23.79 43.33 5.19
C ALA A 100 -23.92 43.48 6.72
N GLY A 101 -22.82 43.78 7.44
CA GLY A 101 -22.81 43.89 8.91
C GLY A 101 -22.84 42.55 9.65
N ALA A 102 -22.58 41.44 8.94
CA ALA A 102 -22.51 40.11 9.51
C ALA A 102 -21.06 39.76 9.91
N ASP A 103 -20.57 40.39 10.97
CA ASP A 103 -19.17 40.31 11.41
C ASP A 103 -18.75 38.87 11.81
N LEU A 104 -19.63 38.14 12.51
CA LEU A 104 -19.35 36.76 12.94
C LEU A 104 -19.16 35.80 11.75
N PRO A 105 -20.05 35.75 10.73
CA PRO A 105 -19.82 34.97 9.52
C PRO A 105 -18.55 35.36 8.74
N ALA A 106 -18.26 36.67 8.61
CA ALA A 106 -17.06 37.14 7.94
C ALA A 106 -15.79 36.65 8.64
N LEU A 107 -15.75 36.76 9.97
CA LEU A 107 -14.66 36.24 10.81
C LEU A 107 -14.46 34.73 10.62
N ILE A 108 -15.54 33.94 10.67
CA ILE A 108 -15.47 32.47 10.51
C ILE A 108 -14.88 32.10 9.14
N LEU A 109 -15.30 32.80 8.08
CA LEU A 109 -14.82 32.53 6.72
C LEU A 109 -13.34 32.90 6.53
N TRP A 110 -12.89 34.05 7.04
CA TRP A 110 -11.48 34.44 7.00
C TRP A 110 -10.59 33.50 7.81
N CYS A 111 -10.95 33.23 9.07
CA CYS A 111 -10.21 32.30 9.92
C CYS A 111 -10.16 30.89 9.33
N GLY A 112 -11.29 30.38 8.83
CA GLY A 112 -11.38 29.06 8.20
C GLY A 112 -10.49 28.94 6.97
N SER A 113 -10.46 29.97 6.12
CA SER A 113 -9.62 30.00 4.92
C SER A 113 -8.12 30.08 5.25
N ALA A 114 -7.73 30.88 6.25
CA ALA A 114 -6.35 31.05 6.68
C ALA A 114 -5.78 29.75 7.25
N VAL A 115 -6.61 28.94 7.92
CA VAL A 115 -6.21 27.64 8.45
C VAL A 115 -6.23 26.55 7.37
N ALA A 116 -7.21 26.57 6.46
CA ALA A 116 -7.37 25.53 5.45
C ALA A 116 -6.36 25.62 4.30
N ALA A 117 -5.92 26.83 3.93
CA ALA A 117 -4.94 27.06 2.88
C ALA A 117 -3.58 26.34 3.12
N PRO A 118 -2.90 26.49 4.27
CA PRO A 118 -1.60 25.86 4.51
C PRO A 118 -1.68 24.36 4.78
N GLU A 119 -2.84 23.86 5.27
CA GLU A 119 -3.08 22.42 5.48
C GLU A 119 -3.19 21.67 4.14
N ARG A 120 -3.78 22.29 3.12
CA ARG A 120 -4.23 21.56 1.91
C ARG A 120 -3.56 21.97 0.62
N LEU A 121 -3.05 23.19 0.50
CA LEU A 121 -2.36 23.66 -0.70
C LEU A 121 -0.84 23.49 -0.58
N PRO A 122 -0.09 23.40 -1.70
CA PRO A 122 1.36 23.46 -1.67
C PRO A 122 1.81 24.79 -1.06
N LEU A 123 2.98 24.82 -0.39
CA LEU A 123 3.47 26.01 0.33
C LEU A 123 3.50 27.27 -0.54
N THR A 124 3.83 27.10 -1.81
CA THR A 124 3.84 28.17 -2.82
C THR A 124 2.49 28.88 -2.99
N ALA A 125 1.37 28.17 -2.88
CA ALA A 125 0.03 28.74 -3.01
C ALA A 125 -0.64 28.98 -1.65
N GLY A 126 -0.35 28.13 -0.65
CA GLY A 126 -0.92 28.22 0.70
C GLY A 126 -0.44 29.46 1.46
N LEU A 127 0.86 29.78 1.41
CA LEU A 127 1.42 30.95 2.09
C LEU A 127 0.82 32.28 1.60
N PRO A 128 0.81 32.60 0.29
CA PRO A 128 0.20 33.84 -0.17
C PRO A 128 -1.30 33.88 0.11
N ALA A 129 -2.02 32.77 -0.04
CA ALA A 129 -3.44 32.72 0.28
C ALA A 129 -3.72 32.97 1.77
N THR A 130 -2.89 32.42 2.66
CA THR A 130 -2.97 32.68 4.11
C THR A 130 -2.68 34.14 4.42
N ALA A 131 -1.67 34.72 3.78
CA ALA A 131 -1.33 36.14 3.95
C ALA A 131 -2.45 37.06 3.49
N VAL A 132 -3.11 36.75 2.37
CA VAL A 132 -4.28 37.49 1.88
C VAL A 132 -5.46 37.37 2.84
N ALA A 133 -5.77 36.16 3.33
CA ALA A 133 -6.86 35.95 4.28
C ALA A 133 -6.65 36.69 5.62
N LEU A 134 -5.43 36.60 6.18
CA LEU A 134 -5.08 37.28 7.42
C LEU A 134 -4.99 38.81 7.23
N GLY A 135 -4.50 39.27 6.07
CA GLY A 135 -4.47 40.69 5.73
C GLY A 135 -5.87 41.29 5.58
N ALA A 136 -6.79 40.57 4.93
CA ALA A 136 -8.19 40.98 4.81
C ALA A 136 -8.88 41.04 6.18
N TYR A 137 -8.64 40.05 7.05
CA TYR A 137 -9.11 40.07 8.43
C TYR A 137 -8.56 41.27 9.20
N ALA A 138 -7.24 41.51 9.15
CA ALA A 138 -6.60 42.60 9.87
C ALA A 138 -7.04 44.00 9.40
N ALA A 139 -7.40 44.16 8.12
CA ALA A 139 -7.88 45.42 7.57
C ALA A 139 -9.27 45.81 8.07
N VAL A 140 -10.05 44.82 8.50
CA VAL A 140 -11.45 44.98 8.89
C VAL A 140 -11.62 44.90 10.41
N ASN A 141 -10.72 44.19 11.10
CA ASN A 141 -10.77 44.06 12.55
C ASN A 141 -10.50 45.40 13.23
N THR A 142 -11.53 45.98 13.85
CA THR A 142 -11.44 47.25 14.59
C THR A 142 -10.91 47.09 16.02
N ASP A 143 -10.62 45.87 16.46
CA ASP A 143 -9.99 45.66 17.78
C ASP A 143 -8.58 46.26 17.83
N GLY A 144 -8.08 46.49 19.05
CA GLY A 144 -6.71 46.96 19.26
C GLY A 144 -5.68 46.06 18.57
N TRP A 145 -4.62 46.68 18.03
CA TRP A 145 -3.58 46.02 17.22
C TRP A 145 -3.00 44.74 17.88
N PHE A 146 -2.91 44.72 19.21
CA PHE A 146 -2.41 43.59 19.98
C PHE A 146 -3.35 42.36 19.92
N SER A 147 -4.68 42.58 19.98
CA SER A 147 -5.68 41.51 19.84
C SER A 147 -5.62 40.90 18.44
N THR A 148 -5.58 41.76 17.41
CA THR A 148 -5.44 41.35 16.01
C THR A 148 -4.15 40.56 15.77
N ALA A 149 -3.03 41.02 16.34
CA ALA A 149 -1.74 40.33 16.24
C ALA A 149 -1.77 38.95 16.93
N MET A 150 -2.37 38.85 18.12
CA MET A 150 -2.49 37.59 18.86
C MET A 150 -3.37 36.58 18.13
N SER A 151 -4.53 36.99 17.63
CA SER A 151 -5.45 36.13 16.85
C SER A 151 -4.79 35.66 15.54
N THR A 152 -4.08 36.55 14.85
CA THR A 152 -3.33 36.23 13.61
C THR A 152 -2.21 35.22 13.88
N ALA A 153 -1.45 35.42 14.96
CA ALA A 153 -0.41 34.50 15.40
C ALA A 153 -1.01 33.13 15.79
N GLY A 154 -2.14 33.11 16.50
CA GLY A 154 -2.84 31.89 16.88
C GLY A 154 -3.35 31.09 15.67
N LEU A 155 -3.95 31.76 14.69
CA LEU A 155 -4.47 31.12 13.48
C LEU A 155 -3.36 30.58 12.58
N SER A 156 -2.29 31.33 12.39
CA SER A 156 -1.12 30.88 11.63
C SER A 156 -0.44 29.68 12.29
N LEU A 157 -0.28 29.70 13.62
CA LEU A 157 0.22 28.58 14.38
C LEU A 157 -0.70 27.36 14.27
N ALA A 158 -2.02 27.54 14.40
CA ALA A 158 -2.99 26.45 14.28
C ALA A 158 -2.94 25.79 12.88
N GLY A 159 -2.89 26.59 11.80
CA GLY A 159 -2.72 26.09 10.44
C GLY A 159 -1.41 25.31 10.25
N TYR A 160 -0.32 25.81 10.81
CA TYR A 160 0.98 25.14 10.76
C TYR A 160 1.00 23.83 11.55
N VAL A 161 0.43 23.80 12.76
CA VAL A 161 0.33 22.59 13.59
C VAL A 161 -0.54 21.53 12.92
N LEU A 162 -1.68 21.92 12.32
CA LEU A 162 -2.55 20.98 11.60
C LEU A 162 -1.86 20.38 10.38
N ARG A 163 -1.04 21.18 9.69
CA ARG A 163 -0.21 20.71 8.59
C ARG A 163 0.84 19.71 9.07
N LEU A 164 1.57 20.02 10.15
CA LEU A 164 2.57 19.10 10.72
C LEU A 164 1.93 17.78 11.18
N ASP A 165 0.78 17.82 11.83
CA ASP A 165 0.03 16.61 12.22
C ASP A 165 -0.41 15.80 10.99
N ALA A 166 -0.77 16.45 9.88
CA ALA A 166 -1.10 15.78 8.63
C ALA A 166 0.13 15.09 8.01
N GLU A 167 1.27 15.80 7.92
CA GLU A 167 2.52 15.27 7.39
C GLU A 167 3.05 14.10 8.24
N ALA A 168 3.04 14.24 9.57
CA ALA A 168 3.44 13.19 10.50
C ALA A 168 2.58 11.92 10.35
N ARG A 169 1.26 12.09 10.16
CA ARG A 169 0.35 10.96 9.90
C ARG A 169 0.64 10.27 8.58
N GLY A 170 0.86 11.04 7.51
CA GLY A 170 1.23 10.48 6.20
C GLY A 170 2.52 9.64 6.29
N ASN A 171 3.53 10.15 6.99
CA ASN A 171 4.79 9.43 7.20
C ASN A 171 4.61 8.16 8.04
N ALA A 172 3.85 8.23 9.13
CA ALA A 172 3.56 7.06 9.97
C ALA A 172 2.83 5.96 9.18
N GLN A 173 1.87 6.32 8.33
CA GLN A 173 1.16 5.35 7.49
C GLN A 173 2.07 4.70 6.45
N ARG A 174 2.94 5.48 5.81
CA ARG A 174 3.93 4.96 4.86
C ARG A 174 4.91 4.00 5.53
N LEU A 175 5.38 4.34 6.73
CA LEU A 175 6.27 3.49 7.50
C LEU A 175 5.58 2.17 7.88
N LEU A 176 4.32 2.22 8.33
CA LEU A 176 3.54 1.02 8.62
C LEU A 176 3.29 0.16 7.37
N ALA A 177 3.05 0.78 6.22
CA ALA A 177 2.89 0.05 4.95
C ALA A 177 4.20 -0.64 4.54
N GLN A 178 5.33 0.06 4.67
CA GLN A 178 6.67 -0.49 4.42
C GLN A 178 7.00 -1.63 5.38
N GLU A 179 6.72 -1.48 6.68
CA GLU A 179 6.93 -2.52 7.69
C GLU A 179 6.10 -3.78 7.37
N ARG A 180 4.83 -3.61 7.00
CA ARG A 180 3.97 -4.75 6.59
C ARG A 180 4.48 -5.44 5.34
N ALA A 181 4.93 -4.68 4.35
CA ALA A 181 5.53 -5.24 3.14
C ALA A 181 6.83 -6.00 3.44
N ALA A 182 7.69 -5.44 4.30
CA ALA A 182 8.92 -6.08 4.74
C ALA A 182 8.64 -7.39 5.49
N ARG A 183 7.71 -7.38 6.46
CA ARG A 183 7.31 -8.60 7.19
C ARG A 183 6.72 -9.67 6.29
N ALA A 184 5.94 -9.29 5.27
CA ALA A 184 5.41 -10.25 4.31
C ALA A 184 6.54 -10.91 3.49
N ALA A 185 7.52 -10.11 3.04
CA ALA A 185 8.69 -10.62 2.32
C ALA A 185 9.59 -11.50 3.22
N GLU A 186 9.79 -11.11 4.49
CA GLU A 186 10.52 -11.92 5.47
C GLU A 186 9.81 -13.26 5.73
N ALA A 187 8.48 -13.26 5.87
CA ALA A 187 7.72 -14.49 6.07
C ALA A 187 7.78 -15.42 4.85
N GLU A 188 7.72 -14.87 3.63
CA GLU A 188 7.84 -15.63 2.39
C GLU A 188 9.25 -16.24 2.25
N THR A 189 10.29 -15.43 2.47
CA THR A 189 11.68 -15.91 2.41
C THR A 189 11.97 -16.95 3.50
N ALA A 190 11.46 -16.77 4.72
CA ALA A 190 11.55 -17.76 5.78
C ALA A 190 10.86 -19.08 5.40
N ALA A 191 9.65 -19.00 4.82
CA ALA A 191 8.92 -20.20 4.37
C ALA A 191 9.66 -20.94 3.24
N LEU A 192 10.27 -20.22 2.29
CA LEU A 192 11.08 -20.82 1.22
C LEU A 192 12.36 -21.47 1.77
N ASN A 193 13.05 -20.79 2.70
CA ASN A 193 14.24 -21.33 3.36
C ASN A 193 13.93 -22.60 4.16
N GLU A 194 12.79 -22.61 4.85
CA GLU A 194 12.29 -23.77 5.58
C GLU A 194 12.02 -24.95 4.65
N ARG A 195 11.31 -24.73 3.54
CA ARG A 195 11.06 -25.76 2.52
C ARG A 195 12.36 -26.31 1.94
N ALA A 196 13.33 -25.45 1.64
CA ALA A 196 14.64 -25.86 1.14
C ALA A 196 15.44 -26.65 2.18
N ARG A 197 15.34 -26.30 3.47
CA ARG A 197 15.93 -27.07 4.57
C ARG A 197 15.31 -28.46 4.68
N ILE A 198 13.99 -28.55 4.74
CA ILE A 198 13.25 -29.82 4.80
C ILE A 198 13.62 -30.71 3.61
N ALA A 199 13.68 -30.15 2.40
CA ALA A 199 14.03 -30.92 1.21
C ALA A 199 15.50 -31.44 1.22
N ARG A 200 16.43 -30.75 1.88
CA ARG A 200 17.81 -31.26 2.09
C ARG A 200 17.82 -32.37 3.12
N GLU A 201 17.17 -32.17 4.26
CA GLU A 201 17.10 -33.17 5.33
C GLU A 201 16.46 -34.47 4.85
N ILE A 202 15.35 -34.38 4.10
CA ILE A 202 14.73 -35.55 3.48
C ILE A 202 15.67 -36.20 2.45
N HIS A 203 16.37 -35.41 1.62
CA HIS A 203 17.31 -35.97 0.64
C HIS A 203 18.45 -36.72 1.33
N ASP A 204 19.02 -36.17 2.39
CA ASP A 204 20.15 -36.79 3.11
C ASP A 204 19.72 -38.10 3.77
N VAL A 205 18.56 -38.11 4.44
CA VAL A 205 18.00 -39.33 5.07
C VAL A 205 17.62 -40.38 4.03
N LEU A 206 16.92 -40.00 2.95
CA LEU A 206 16.51 -40.93 1.89
C LEU A 206 17.70 -41.46 1.09
N ALA A 207 18.65 -40.60 0.72
CA ALA A 207 19.82 -41.01 -0.03
C ALA A 207 20.67 -41.98 0.78
N HIS A 208 20.89 -41.74 2.08
CA HIS A 208 21.65 -42.63 2.92
C HIS A 208 20.96 -43.98 3.14
N SER A 209 19.68 -43.98 3.54
CA SER A 209 18.92 -45.20 3.84
C SER A 209 18.70 -46.08 2.62
N LEU A 210 18.30 -45.51 1.48
CA LEU A 210 18.03 -46.26 0.27
C LEU A 210 19.32 -46.75 -0.41
N SER A 211 20.42 -45.98 -0.33
CA SER A 211 21.72 -46.46 -0.81
C SER A 211 22.22 -47.66 0.01
N ALA A 212 22.09 -47.61 1.34
CA ALA A 212 22.42 -48.75 2.20
C ALA A 212 21.55 -49.97 1.87
N GLN A 213 20.24 -49.78 1.67
CA GLN A 213 19.32 -50.87 1.32
C GLN A 213 19.65 -51.50 -0.04
N LEU A 214 20.04 -50.70 -1.03
CA LEU A 214 20.50 -51.21 -2.34
C LEU A 214 21.79 -52.03 -2.23
N VAL A 215 22.72 -51.62 -1.35
CA VAL A 215 23.95 -52.38 -1.07
C VAL A 215 23.62 -53.71 -0.37
N HIS A 216 22.72 -53.72 0.61
CA HIS A 216 22.28 -54.96 1.27
C HIS A 216 21.58 -55.92 0.31
N LEU A 217 20.72 -55.42 -0.59
CA LEU A 217 20.07 -56.23 -1.62
C LEU A 217 21.08 -56.78 -2.64
N GLU A 218 22.13 -56.02 -2.99
CA GLU A 218 23.21 -56.52 -3.85
C GLU A 218 24.03 -57.62 -3.15
N ALA A 219 24.36 -57.43 -1.88
CA ALA A 219 25.07 -58.43 -1.10
C ALA A 219 24.25 -59.73 -0.98
N ALA A 220 22.94 -59.62 -0.72
CA ALA A 220 22.04 -60.77 -0.69
C ALA A 220 22.01 -61.50 -2.04
N ARG A 221 21.90 -60.76 -3.15
CA ARG A 221 21.95 -61.33 -4.50
C ARG A 221 23.24 -62.13 -4.75
N LEU A 222 24.39 -61.55 -4.43
CA LEU A 222 25.70 -62.19 -4.61
C LEU A 222 25.88 -63.44 -3.73
N LEU A 223 25.29 -63.46 -2.52
CA LEU A 223 25.31 -64.64 -1.66
C LEU A 223 24.45 -65.78 -2.23
N ILE A 224 23.25 -65.46 -2.74
CA ILE A 224 22.35 -66.43 -3.37
C ILE A 224 22.96 -67.02 -4.66
N GLU A 225 23.63 -66.19 -5.48
CA GLU A 225 24.31 -66.63 -6.71
C GLU A 225 25.42 -67.66 -6.48
N ARG A 226 25.97 -67.74 -5.25
CA ARG A 226 27.02 -68.72 -4.87
C ARG A 226 26.48 -70.09 -4.47
N GLU A 227 25.18 -70.22 -4.21
CA GLU A 227 24.57 -71.51 -3.89
C GLU A 227 24.33 -72.38 -5.15
N PRO A 228 24.39 -73.72 -5.01
CA PRO A 228 24.15 -74.64 -6.12
C PRO A 228 22.80 -74.39 -6.79
N ALA A 229 22.76 -74.52 -8.12
CA ALA A 229 21.57 -74.23 -8.91
C ALA A 229 20.38 -75.13 -8.52
N GLY A 230 19.22 -74.50 -8.31
CA GLY A 230 17.98 -75.16 -7.94
C GLY A 230 16.79 -74.21 -8.01
N GLU A 231 15.59 -74.77 -8.20
CA GLU A 231 14.35 -74.01 -8.43
C GLU A 231 14.05 -73.02 -7.28
N PHE A 232 14.31 -73.42 -6.03
CA PHE A 232 14.13 -72.56 -4.86
C PHE A 232 15.09 -71.34 -4.88
N ARG A 233 16.36 -71.57 -5.24
CA ARG A 233 17.36 -70.50 -5.36
C ARG A 233 16.93 -69.46 -6.39
N ASP A 234 16.46 -69.91 -7.55
CA ASP A 234 16.04 -69.04 -8.65
C ASP A 234 14.84 -68.17 -8.24
N GLN A 235 13.86 -68.74 -7.53
CA GLN A 235 12.71 -67.99 -6.99
C GLN A 235 13.14 -66.91 -5.97
N VAL A 236 14.09 -67.23 -5.08
CA VAL A 236 14.60 -66.26 -4.09
C VAL A 236 15.42 -65.16 -4.78
N LEU A 237 16.24 -65.51 -5.77
CA LEU A 237 17.01 -64.55 -6.56
C LEU A 237 16.09 -63.57 -7.30
N GLU A 238 15.04 -64.06 -7.95
CA GLU A 238 14.05 -63.24 -8.65
C GLU A 238 13.38 -62.23 -7.71
N ARG A 239 13.00 -62.67 -6.49
CA ARG A 239 12.42 -61.79 -5.45
C ARG A 239 13.39 -60.69 -5.02
N VAL A 240 14.67 -61.00 -4.84
CA VAL A 240 15.70 -60.01 -4.45
C VAL A 240 15.96 -59.01 -5.57
N VAL A 241 16.00 -59.46 -6.82
CA VAL A 241 16.14 -58.60 -8.00
C VAL A 241 14.94 -57.66 -8.14
N ALA A 242 13.72 -58.17 -7.97
CA ALA A 242 12.50 -57.36 -7.97
C ALA A 242 12.48 -56.34 -6.82
N ALA A 243 12.89 -56.73 -5.61
CA ALA A 243 13.01 -55.80 -4.48
C ALA A 243 14.02 -54.68 -4.75
N ARG A 244 15.14 -55.00 -5.41
CA ARG A 244 16.15 -54.01 -5.83
C ARG A 244 15.63 -53.07 -6.91
N SER A 245 14.89 -53.56 -7.90
CA SER A 245 14.31 -52.69 -8.93
C SER A 245 13.30 -51.71 -8.32
N MET A 246 12.39 -52.20 -7.47
CA MET A 246 11.43 -51.36 -6.76
C MET A 246 12.12 -50.29 -5.89
N ALA A 247 13.18 -50.66 -5.17
CA ALA A 247 13.95 -49.70 -4.36
C ALA A 247 14.64 -48.62 -5.22
N ARG A 248 15.14 -48.96 -6.42
CA ARG A 248 15.70 -48.00 -7.37
C ARG A 248 14.65 -47.05 -7.93
N GLU A 249 13.49 -47.59 -8.29
CA GLU A 249 12.40 -46.82 -8.90
C GLU A 249 11.81 -45.83 -7.88
N GLY A 250 11.56 -46.28 -6.64
CA GLY A 250 11.13 -45.39 -5.54
C GLY A 250 12.15 -44.28 -5.21
N LEU A 251 13.46 -44.54 -5.33
CA LEU A 251 14.52 -43.53 -5.21
C LEU A 251 14.43 -42.45 -6.29
N ALA A 252 14.11 -42.86 -7.53
CA ALA A 252 13.97 -41.94 -8.65
C ALA A 252 12.72 -41.07 -8.49
N GLU A 253 11.58 -41.65 -8.12
CA GLU A 253 10.33 -40.92 -7.90
C GLU A 253 10.45 -39.93 -6.73
N THR A 254 11.06 -40.33 -5.61
CA THR A 254 11.27 -39.44 -4.45
C THR A 254 12.20 -38.27 -4.78
N ARG A 255 13.28 -38.49 -5.54
CA ARG A 255 14.15 -37.41 -6.05
C ARG A 255 13.39 -36.43 -6.93
N GLN A 256 12.51 -36.94 -7.79
CA GLN A 256 11.69 -36.11 -8.67
C GLN A 256 10.68 -35.26 -7.87
N ALA A 257 10.00 -35.85 -6.88
CA ALA A 257 9.08 -35.14 -6.00
C ALA A 257 9.79 -34.06 -5.15
N LEU A 258 10.97 -34.35 -4.61
CA LEU A 258 11.77 -33.39 -3.84
C LEU A 258 12.28 -32.23 -4.67
N SER A 259 12.68 -32.50 -5.92
CA SER A 259 13.13 -31.43 -6.81
C SER A 259 11.99 -30.50 -7.23
N ALA A 260 10.79 -31.05 -7.46
CA ALA A 260 9.59 -30.24 -7.67
C ALA A 260 9.26 -29.36 -6.45
N LEU A 261 9.47 -29.87 -5.22
CA LEU A 261 9.26 -29.12 -3.97
C LEU A 261 10.25 -27.96 -3.78
N ARG A 262 11.47 -28.07 -4.32
CA ARG A 262 12.50 -27.02 -4.26
C ARG A 262 12.30 -25.87 -5.25
N GLY A 263 11.41 -26.03 -6.24
CA GLY A 263 11.25 -25.04 -7.31
C GLY A 263 12.55 -24.82 -8.11
N GLU A 264 13.45 -25.80 -8.08
CA GLU A 264 14.76 -25.76 -8.70
C GLU A 264 14.60 -25.81 -10.23
N VAL A 265 14.58 -24.64 -10.87
CA VAL A 265 14.63 -24.43 -12.34
C VAL A 265 15.86 -25.12 -12.97
N SER A 266 16.83 -25.55 -12.16
CA SER A 266 18.01 -26.32 -12.57
C SER A 266 17.67 -27.58 -13.35
N GLN A 267 16.52 -28.21 -13.10
CA GLN A 267 16.13 -29.40 -13.87
C GLN A 267 15.86 -29.11 -15.35
N VAL A 268 15.38 -27.92 -15.73
CA VAL A 268 15.19 -27.63 -17.17
C VAL A 268 16.55 -27.60 -17.88
N GLU A 269 17.57 -27.01 -17.24
CA GLU A 269 18.90 -26.92 -17.83
C GLU A 269 19.62 -28.27 -17.86
N ASP A 270 19.51 -29.07 -16.79
CA ASP A 270 20.05 -30.43 -16.76
C ASP A 270 19.29 -31.39 -17.71
N PHE A 271 17.97 -31.25 -17.81
CA PHE A 271 17.13 -31.98 -18.77
C PHE A 271 17.51 -31.64 -20.22
N LEU A 272 17.69 -30.35 -20.53
CA LEU A 272 18.15 -29.90 -21.84
C LEU A 272 19.56 -30.43 -22.16
N ARG A 273 20.47 -30.46 -21.18
CA ARG A 273 21.80 -31.07 -21.34
C ARG A 273 21.71 -32.57 -21.61
N GLN A 274 20.81 -33.28 -20.94
CA GLN A 274 20.62 -34.71 -21.14
C GLN A 274 20.01 -35.02 -22.52
N LEU A 275 19.11 -34.17 -23.00
CA LEU A 275 18.54 -34.26 -24.36
C LEU A 275 19.61 -34.02 -25.43
N MET A 276 20.46 -33.00 -25.25
CA MET A 276 21.59 -32.70 -26.13
C MET A 276 22.66 -33.80 -26.17
N ALA A 277 22.80 -34.58 -25.10
CA ALA A 277 23.71 -35.73 -25.06
C ALA A 277 23.16 -36.95 -25.81
N ALA A 278 21.84 -37.06 -25.95
CA ALA A 278 21.18 -38.17 -26.64
C ALA A 278 21.09 -37.95 -28.17
N GLU A 279 20.97 -36.70 -28.62
CA GLU A 279 20.96 -36.34 -30.04
C GLU A 279 21.85 -35.11 -30.29
N PRO A 280 22.82 -35.16 -31.24
CA PRO A 280 23.72 -34.05 -31.52
C PRO A 280 22.97 -32.93 -32.26
N THR A 281 22.30 -32.06 -31.51
CA THR A 281 21.56 -30.91 -32.02
C THR A 281 22.18 -29.60 -31.53
N GLN A 282 22.30 -28.62 -32.41
CA GLN A 282 22.73 -27.27 -32.05
C GLN A 282 21.56 -26.49 -31.45
N VAL A 283 21.71 -26.04 -30.21
CA VAL A 283 20.73 -25.18 -29.52
C VAL A 283 21.22 -23.74 -29.53
N SER A 284 20.41 -22.85 -30.10
CA SER A 284 20.59 -21.40 -30.04
C SER A 284 19.54 -20.82 -29.09
N VAL A 285 19.97 -20.16 -28.02
CA VAL A 285 19.07 -19.46 -27.08
C VAL A 285 19.04 -17.98 -27.46
N ALA A 286 17.91 -17.51 -27.98
CA ALA A 286 17.69 -16.09 -28.28
C ALA A 286 16.60 -15.53 -27.35
N GLY A 287 16.93 -14.51 -26.56
CA GLY A 287 15.98 -13.80 -25.71
C GLY A 287 16.56 -13.34 -24.36
N GLU A 288 15.85 -12.42 -23.70
CA GLU A 288 16.16 -11.96 -22.35
C GLU A 288 15.76 -13.02 -21.31
N ARG A 289 16.69 -13.38 -20.42
CA ARG A 289 16.43 -14.32 -19.31
C ARG A 289 15.30 -13.78 -18.43
N ARG A 290 14.21 -14.53 -18.30
CA ARG A 290 13.11 -14.25 -17.36
C ARG A 290 12.96 -15.40 -16.38
N THR A 291 12.71 -15.08 -15.11
CA THR A 291 12.34 -16.06 -14.09
C THR A 291 10.93 -16.58 -14.40
N LEU A 292 10.81 -17.89 -14.62
CA LEU A 292 9.52 -18.56 -14.84
C LEU A 292 8.85 -18.83 -13.49
N THR A 293 7.55 -18.57 -13.41
CA THR A 293 6.70 -18.99 -12.30
C THR A 293 6.56 -20.52 -12.29
N ALA A 294 6.35 -21.10 -11.10
CA ALA A 294 6.28 -22.56 -10.91
C ALA A 294 5.20 -23.27 -11.77
N GLU A 295 4.17 -22.56 -12.22
CA GLU A 295 3.14 -23.08 -13.14
C GLU A 295 3.66 -23.23 -14.59
N ALA A 296 4.51 -22.31 -15.04
CA ALA A 296 5.04 -22.30 -16.40
C ALA A 296 6.12 -23.38 -16.60
N SER A 297 6.83 -23.79 -15.54
CA SER A 297 7.79 -24.89 -15.61
C SER A 297 7.12 -26.27 -15.72
N GLN A 298 5.95 -26.46 -15.11
CA GLN A 298 5.20 -27.72 -15.18
C GLN A 298 4.59 -27.98 -16.56
N THR A 299 4.21 -26.93 -17.29
CA THR A 299 3.61 -27.04 -18.63
C THR A 299 4.61 -27.47 -19.70
N VAL A 300 5.88 -27.09 -19.56
CA VAL A 300 6.96 -27.53 -20.48
C VAL A 300 7.34 -29.00 -20.24
N GLY A 301 7.33 -29.47 -18.98
CA GLY A 301 7.59 -30.88 -18.65
C GLY A 301 6.47 -31.86 -19.02
N GLY A 302 5.23 -31.38 -19.14
CA GLY A 302 4.05 -32.21 -19.43
C GLY A 302 3.93 -32.68 -20.89
N TRP A 303 4.63 -32.06 -21.83
CA TRP A 303 4.40 -32.25 -23.28
C TRP A 303 4.85 -33.62 -23.82
N ARG A 304 5.57 -34.44 -23.04
CA ARG A 304 5.99 -35.81 -23.43
C ARG A 304 5.16 -36.94 -22.80
N ARG A 305 4.13 -36.64 -21.98
CA ARG A 305 3.22 -37.65 -21.38
C ARG A 305 1.91 -37.85 -22.15
N ARG A 306 1.93 -37.74 -23.49
CA ARG A 306 0.87 -38.35 -24.31
C ARG A 306 1.53 -39.32 -25.29
N PRO A 307 1.11 -40.60 -25.31
CA PRO A 307 1.63 -41.61 -26.23
C PRO A 307 1.34 -41.25 -27.69
#